data_AF-A0A957CHT0-F1
#
_entry.id   AF-A0A957CHT0-F1
#
_cell.length_a   1.000
_cell.length_b   1.000
_cell.length_c   1.000
_cell.angle_alpha   90.00
_cell.angle_beta   90.00
_cell.angle_gamma   90.00
#
_symmetry.space_group_name_H-M   'P 1'
#
loop_
_entity.id
_entity.type
_entity.pdbx_description
1 polymer ?
#
loop_
_entity_poly.entity_id
_entity_poly.type
_entity_poly.pdbx_seq_one_letter_code
_entity_poly.pdbx_strand_id
1 'polypeptide(L)' 'MIQPVKNSLVRIYLFGDFRIEKNGETLPLRHSKARSLFAFLLRYPQKRHLREQLADLFWPEAPPERVGR' A
#
# COMPACT_ATOMS: atom_id res chain seq x y z
N MET A 1 -22.28 18.95 -12.98
CA MET A 1 -22.63 17.58 -12.53
C MET A 1 -21.41 16.95 -11.90
N ILE A 2 -21.32 16.92 -10.57
CA ILE A 2 -20.29 16.16 -9.86
C ILE A 2 -20.79 14.72 -9.81
N GLN A 3 -20.08 13.78 -10.43
CA GLN A 3 -20.47 12.37 -10.38
C GLN A 3 -20.47 11.92 -8.90
N PRO A 4 -21.51 11.19 -8.44
CA PRO A 4 -21.49 10.64 -7.09
C PRO A 4 -20.30 9.71 -6.98
N VAL A 5 -19.37 10.02 -6.06
CA VAL A 5 -18.30 9.09 -5.70
C VAL A 5 -19.00 7.83 -5.21
N LYS A 6 -19.00 6.76 -6.02
CA LYS A 6 -19.50 5.45 -5.59
C LYS A 6 -18.78 5.12 -4.29
N ASN A 7 -19.51 5.19 -3.18
CA ASN A 7 -18.97 4.98 -1.85
C ASN A 7 -18.50 3.52 -1.76
N SER A 8 -17.23 3.29 -2.10
CA SER A 8 -16.66 1.96 -2.18
C SER A 8 -16.08 1.64 -0.82
N LEU A 9 -16.66 0.66 -0.14
CA LEU A 9 -16.20 0.26 1.18
C LEU A 9 -14.96 -0.63 1.00
N VAL A 10 -13.84 -0.21 1.58
CA VAL A 10 -12.58 -0.95 1.60
C VAL A 10 -12.33 -1.45 3.01
N ARG A 11 -12.16 -2.76 3.19
CA ARG A 11 -11.72 -3.39 4.44
C ARG A 11 -10.31 -3.92 4.28
N ILE A 12 -9.50 -3.73 5.31
CA ILE A 12 -8.10 -4.15 5.30
C ILE A 12 -7.83 -4.94 6.58
N TYR A 13 -7.34 -6.16 6.39
CA TYR A 13 -7.01 -7.08 7.46
C TYR A 13 -5.49 -7.11 7.59
N LEU A 14 -4.99 -6.60 8.71
CA LEU A 14 -3.55 -6.44 8.98
C LEU A 14 -2.99 -7.54 9.89
N PHE A 15 -3.83 -8.16 10.71
CA PHE A 15 -3.45 -9.23 11.63
C PHE A 15 -3.78 -10.59 11.02
N GLY A 16 -2.82 -11.51 11.07
CA GLY A 16 -2.89 -12.78 10.35
C GLY A 16 -2.55 -12.59 8.88
N ASP A 17 -3.30 -13.23 8.00
CA ASP A 17 -3.09 -13.09 6.56
C ASP A 17 -3.51 -11.69 6.08
N PHE A 18 -2.55 -10.97 5.49
CA PHE A 18 -2.81 -9.68 4.88
C PHE A 18 -3.84 -9.83 3.75
N ARG A 19 -5.01 -9.19 3.91
CA ARG A 19 -6.12 -9.23 2.96
C ARG A 19 -6.73 -7.85 2.76
N ILE A 20 -7.09 -7.56 1.51
CA ILE A 20 -7.84 -6.36 1.13
C ILE A 20 -9.16 -6.81 0.54
N GLU A 21 -10.26 -6.23 0.99
CA GLU A 21 -11.58 -6.42 0.42
C GLU A 21 -12.16 -5.08 -0.05
N LYS A 22 -12.68 -5.02 -1.27
CA LYS A 22 -13.40 -3.86 -1.80
C LYS A 22 -14.79 -4.30 -2.20
N ASN A 23 -15.82 -3.72 -1.58
CA ASN A 23 -17.22 -4.08 -1.83
C ASN A 23 -17.48 -5.60 -1.71
N GLY A 24 -16.79 -6.28 -0.79
CA GLY A 24 -16.89 -7.73 -0.57
C GLY A 24 -16.00 -8.60 -1.45
N GLU A 25 -15.32 -8.02 -2.45
CA GLU A 25 -14.39 -8.76 -3.31
C GLU A 25 -12.95 -8.64 -2.80
N THR A 26 -12.24 -9.77 -2.73
CA THR A 26 -10.83 -9.77 -2.35
C THR A 26 -9.97 -9.20 -3.46
N LEU A 27 -9.18 -8.16 -3.14
CA LEU A 27 -8.21 -7.58 -4.05
C LEU A 27 -6.83 -8.23 -3.83
N PRO A 28 -6.26 -8.92 -4.83
CA PRO A 28 -4.99 -9.59 -4.67
C PRO A 28 -3.84 -8.59 -4.69
N LEU A 29 -3.02 -8.58 -3.64
CA LEU A 29 -1.75 -7.87 -3.62
C LEU A 29 -0.60 -8.88 -3.64
N ARG A 30 -0.17 -9.26 -4.85
CA ARG A 30 0.70 -10.43 -5.09
C ARG A 30 2.09 -10.28 -4.46
N HIS A 31 2.68 -9.08 -4.54
CA HIS A 31 4.05 -8.87 -4.10
C HIS A 31 4.15 -8.69 -2.58
N SER A 32 5.01 -9.48 -1.92
CA SER A 32 5.24 -9.40 -0.47
C SER A 32 5.69 -7.99 -0.05
N LYS A 33 6.62 -7.37 -0.79
CA LYS A 33 7.07 -5.99 -0.53
C LYS A 33 5.95 -4.95 -0.69
N ALA A 34 5.07 -5.12 -1.68
CA ALA A 34 3.91 -4.23 -1.84
C ALA A 34 2.95 -4.34 -0.65
N ARG A 35 2.74 -5.55 -0.11
CA ARG A 35 1.95 -5.77 1.12
C ARG A 35 2.57 -5.07 2.32
N SER A 36 3.88 -5.22 2.53
CA SER A 36 4.59 -4.57 3.62
C SER A 36 4.55 -3.04 3.51
N LEU A 37 4.79 -2.50 2.31
CA LEU A 37 4.69 -1.06 2.05
C LEU A 37 3.29 -0.53 2.34
N PHE A 38 2.26 -1.19 1.82
CA PHE A 38 0.88 -0.75 2.01
C PHE A 38 0.45 -0.82 3.47
N ALA A 39 0.78 -1.90 4.18
CA ALA A 39 0.53 -2.02 5.63
C ALA A 39 1.20 -0.91 6.43
N PHE A 40 2.44 -0.54 6.07
CA PHE A 40 3.16 0.57 6.69
C PHE A 40 2.47 1.93 6.45
N LEU A 41 2.03 2.20 5.22
CA LEU A 41 1.31 3.43 4.89
C LEU A 41 0.00 3.56 5.69
N LEU A 42 -0.73 2.45 5.85
CA LEU A 42 -1.95 2.41 6.67
C LEU A 42 -1.68 2.62 8.16
N ARG A 43 -0.52 2.18 8.65
CA ARG A 43 -0.12 2.37 10.04
C ARG A 43 0.25 3.83 10.35
N TYR A 44 0.78 4.56 9.37
CA TYR A 44 1.25 5.94 9.51
C TYR A 44 0.62 6.90 8.48
N PRO A 45 -0.73 7.01 8.41
CA PRO A 45 -1.41 7.69 7.30
C PRO A 45 -1.26 9.21 7.33
N GLN A 46 -0.99 9.80 8.49
CA GLN A 46 -0.89 11.26 8.67
C GLN A 46 0.54 11.80 8.49
N LYS A 47 1.52 10.91 8.24
CA LYS A 47 2.90 11.32 8.00
C LYS A 47 3.12 11.43 6.49
N ARG A 48 3.85 12.47 6.07
CA ARG A 48 4.40 12.54 4.72
C ARG A 48 5.55 11.52 4.61
N HIS A 49 5.47 10.63 3.64
CA HIS A 49 6.51 9.64 3.36
C HIS A 49 7.22 10.00 2.07
N LEU A 50 8.54 10.19 2.12
CA LEU A 50 9.34 10.37 0.91
C LEU A 50 9.59 9.02 0.25
N ARG A 51 9.60 9.01 -1.07
CA ARG A 51 9.76 7.77 -1.84
C ARG A 51 11.12 7.13 -1.58
N GLU A 52 12.15 7.95 -1.45
CA GLU A 52 13.53 7.55 -1.15
C GLU A 52 13.60 6.86 0.21
N GLN A 53 12.97 7.44 1.24
CA GLN A 53 12.91 6.83 2.57
C GLN A 53 12.19 5.48 2.58
N LEU A 54 11.11 5.35 1.81
CA LEU A 54 10.40 4.07 1.68
C LEU A 54 11.21 3.06 0.86
N ALA A 55 11.97 3.52 -0.14
CA ALA A 55 12.87 2.67 -0.92
C ALA A 55 13.97 2.10 -0.03
N ASP A 56 14.62 2.94 0.79
CA ASP A 56 15.66 2.52 1.73
C ASP A 56 15.11 1.53 2.77
N LEU A 57 13.88 1.76 3.27
CA LEU A 57 13.25 0.90 4.27
C LEU A 57 12.84 -0.48 3.71
N PHE A 58 12.26 -0.53 2.50
CA PHE A 58 11.68 -1.76 1.95
C PHE A 58 12.57 -2.46 0.93
N TRP A 59 13.52 -1.77 0.29
CA TRP A 59 14.44 -2.29 -0.71
C TRP A 59 15.88 -1.79 -0.50
N PRO A 60 16.52 -2.09 0.65
CA PRO A 60 17.87 -1.59 0.94
C PRO A 60 18.93 -2.08 -0.07
N GLU A 61 18.69 -3.23 -0.69
CA GLU A 61 19.60 -3.85 -1.66
C GLU A 61 19.41 -3.33 -3.10
N ALA A 62 18.43 -2.45 -3.35
CA ALA A 62 18.16 -1.98 -4.70
C ALA A 62 19.24 -0.97 -5.13
N PRO A 63 19.84 -1.14 -6.33
CA PRO A 63 20.77 -0.14 -6.84
C PRO A 63 20.06 1.20 -7.05
N PRO A 64 20.74 2.33 -6.83
CA PRO A 64 20.13 3.68 -6.82
C PRO A 64 19.38 4.00 -8.12
N GLU A 65 19.81 3.42 -9.23
CA GLU A 65 19.21 3.59 -10.56
C GLU A 65 17.80 2.98 -10.72
N ARG A 66 17.41 2.05 -9.84
CA ARG A 66 16.05 1.46 -9.84
C ARG A 66 15.07 2.21 -8.94
N VAL A 67 15.55 3.19 -8.19
CA VAL A 67 14.71 4.09 -7.38
C VAL A 67 14.24 5.25 -8.27
N GLY A 68 13.62 4.98 -9.42
CA GLY A 68 13.00 6.06 -10.21
C GLY A 68 12.74 5.76 -11.67
N ARG A 69 11.59 5.16 -11.99
CA ARG A 69 10.80 5.50 -13.18
C ARG A 69 9.34 5.19 -12.92
#